data_AF-A0A679J6Z4-F1
#
_entry.id   AF-A0A679J6Z4-F1
#
_cell.length_a   1.000
_cell.length_b   1.000
_cell.length_c   1.000
_cell.angle_alpha   90.00
_cell.angle_beta   90.00
_cell.angle_gamma   90.00
#
_symmetry.space_group_name_H-M   'P 1'
#
loop_
_entity.id
_entity.type
_entity.pdbx_description
1 polymer ?
#
loop_
_entity_poly.entity_id
_entity_poly.type
_entity_poly.pdbx_seq_one_letter_code
_entity_poly.pdbx_strand_id
1 'polypeptide(L)'
;MTFLYRCPECRTRRRSYGLFTQHLRATGHRLCRCGGYHYEHRPGSPYCERNPKSAALLASRHGASDEEVFEIALEIALTTPGRALAACPF
;
A
#
# COMPACT_ATOMS: atom_id res chain seq x y z
N MET A 1 -1.31 -6.65 20.54
CA MET A 1 -0.93 -7.20 19.22
C MET A 1 0.53 -6.87 18.96
N THR A 2 1.40 -7.87 18.73
CA THR A 2 2.79 -7.59 18.33
C THR A 2 2.81 -7.16 16.86
N PHE A 3 3.12 -5.90 16.59
CA PHE A 3 3.28 -5.42 15.22
C PHE A 3 4.49 -6.11 14.57
N LEU A 4 4.26 -6.81 13.45
CA LEU A 4 5.31 -7.48 12.69
C LEU A 4 5.55 -6.75 11.36
N TYR A 5 6.82 -6.49 11.06
CA TYR A 5 7.23 -5.92 9.77
C TYR A 5 7.16 -7.01 8.70
N ARG A 6 6.41 -6.76 7.62
CA ARG A 6 6.15 -7.74 6.55
C ARG A 6 6.77 -7.29 5.23
N CYS A 7 7.64 -8.10 4.65
CA CYS A 7 8.21 -7.87 3.32
C CYS A 7 7.09 -7.78 2.26
N PRO A 8 7.13 -6.80 1.34
CA PRO A 8 6.13 -6.71 0.27
C PRO A 8 6.24 -7.84 -0.75
N GLU A 9 7.46 -8.32 -1.02
CA GLU A 9 7.73 -9.31 -2.05
C GLU A 9 7.54 -10.74 -1.53
N CYS A 10 8.44 -11.24 -0.68
CA CYS A 10 8.37 -12.62 -0.20
C CYS A 10 7.44 -12.84 1.01
N ARG A 11 6.76 -11.79 1.48
CA ARG A 11 5.74 -11.83 2.57
C ARG A 11 6.25 -12.29 3.94
N THR A 12 7.55 -12.54 4.08
CA THR A 12 8.20 -12.89 5.34
C THR A 12 7.98 -11.81 6.40
N ARG A 13 7.80 -12.23 7.66
CA ARG A 13 7.56 -11.34 8.81
C ARG A 13 8.79 -11.26 9.71
N ARG A 14 9.05 -10.09 10.28
CA ARG A 14 10.12 -9.81 11.24
C ARG A 14 9.58 -9.08 12.45
N ARG A 15 10.12 -9.43 13.62
CA ARG A 15 9.67 -8.91 14.92
C ARG A 15 10.22 -7.52 15.24
N SER A 16 11.28 -7.10 14.56
CA SER A 16 11.88 -5.78 14.74
C SER A 16 12.25 -5.16 13.39
N TYR A 17 12.36 -3.83 13.38
CA TYR A 17 12.76 -3.07 12.19
C TYR A 17 14.19 -3.40 11.76
N GLY A 18 15.11 -3.60 12.70
CA GLY A 18 16.50 -4.00 12.38
C GLY A 18 16.57 -5.33 11.62
N LEU A 19 15.85 -6.36 12.07
CA LEU A 19 15.76 -7.65 11.38
C LEU A 19 15.06 -7.53 10.02
N PHE A 20 14.14 -6.59 9.89
CA PHE A 20 13.48 -6.29 8.62
C PHE A 20 14.45 -5.67 7.62
N THR A 21 15.21 -4.64 8.03
CA THR A 21 16.21 -3.99 7.18
C THR A 21 17.33 -4.96 6.79
N GLN A 22 17.80 -5.80 7.71
CA GLN A 22 18.76 -6.85 7.41
C GLN A 22 18.21 -7.81 6.35
N HIS A 23 16.94 -8.23 6.48
CA HIS A 23 16.29 -9.07 5.49
C HIS A 23 16.24 -8.42 4.10
N LEU A 24 15.83 -7.15 4.01
CA LEU A 24 15.79 -6.42 2.74
C LEU A 24 17.17 -6.32 2.08
N ARG A 25 18.22 -6.06 2.87
CA ARG A 25 19.61 -6.02 2.37
C ARG A 25 20.07 -7.40 1.86
N ALA A 26 19.74 -8.46 2.59
CA ALA A 26 20.17 -9.82 2.25
C ALA A 26 19.46 -10.37 0.99
N THR A 27 18.20 -10.01 0.75
CA THR A 27 17.44 -10.51 -0.40
C THR A 27 17.41 -9.57 -1.59
N GLY A 28 17.78 -8.30 -1.41
CA GLY A 28 17.63 -7.27 -2.44
C GLY A 28 16.19 -6.83 -2.71
N HIS A 29 15.22 -7.27 -1.90
CA HIS A 29 13.81 -6.85 -2.03
C HIS A 29 13.68 -5.35 -1.76
N ARG A 30 12.79 -4.69 -2.49
CA ARG A 30 12.67 -3.25 -2.52
C ARG A 30 11.39 -2.76 -1.85
N LEU A 31 11.55 -1.67 -1.12
CA LEU A 31 10.43 -0.85 -0.66
C LEU A 31 10.06 0.16 -1.74
N CYS A 32 8.85 0.72 -1.63
CA CYS A 32 8.40 1.79 -2.49
C CYS A 32 9.14 3.09 -2.18
N ARG A 33 9.46 3.83 -3.25
CA ARG A 33 10.12 5.15 -3.21
C ARG A 33 9.31 6.24 -3.94
N CYS A 34 7.99 6.07 -4.05
CA CYS A 34 7.11 7.00 -4.78
C CYS A 34 6.99 8.42 -4.18
N GLY A 35 7.81 8.81 -3.19
CA GLY A 35 7.75 10.16 -2.61
C GLY A 35 6.57 10.44 -1.68
N GLY A 36 5.52 9.62 -1.66
CA GLY A 36 4.37 9.85 -0.78
C GLY A 36 4.65 9.78 0.74
N TYR A 37 5.76 9.16 1.14
CA TYR A 37 6.39 9.32 2.46
C TYR A 37 7.81 9.87 2.30
N HIS A 38 8.32 10.57 3.32
CA HIS A 38 9.72 11.02 3.38
C HIS A 38 10.74 9.87 3.58
N TYR A 39 10.26 8.64 3.71
CA TYR A 39 11.06 7.43 3.87
C TYR A 39 10.53 6.30 2.97
N GLU A 40 11.37 5.29 2.74
CA GLU A 40 10.98 4.10 2.00
C GLU A 40 9.89 3.32 2.73
N HIS A 41 8.80 3.00 2.03
CA HIS A 41 7.60 2.44 2.66
C HIS A 41 7.09 1.22 1.91
N ARG A 42 6.20 0.46 2.56
CA ARG A 42 5.56 -0.68 1.91
C ARG A 42 4.63 -0.19 0.78
N PRO A 43 4.69 -0.79 -0.43
CA PRO A 43 3.68 -0.55 -1.46
C PRO A 43 2.26 -0.73 -0.93
N GLY A 44 1.37 0.23 -1.24
CA GLY A 44 -0.02 0.22 -0.78
C GLY A 44 -0.24 0.73 0.65
N SER A 45 0.78 1.29 1.32
CA SER A 45 0.57 2.08 2.55
C SER A 45 -0.37 3.27 2.28
N PRO A 46 -0.99 3.88 3.31
CA PRO A 46 -1.93 4.98 3.15
C PRO A 46 -1.43 6.14 2.27
N TYR A 47 -0.19 6.60 2.46
CA TYR A 47 0.38 7.67 1.61
C TYR A 47 1.21 7.14 0.45
N CYS A 48 1.13 5.85 0.13
CA CYS A 48 1.81 5.31 -1.05
C CYS A 48 1.01 5.69 -2.30
N GLU A 49 1.65 6.31 -3.29
CA GLU A 49 1.00 6.64 -4.56
C GLU A 49 0.58 5.39 -5.34
N ARG A 50 1.23 4.25 -5.09
CA ARG A 50 0.87 2.94 -5.64
C ARG A 50 -0.30 2.27 -4.91
N ASN A 51 -0.86 2.92 -3.89
CA ASN A 51 -2.09 2.45 -3.27
C ASN A 51 -3.22 2.59 -4.30
N PRO A 52 -4.05 1.54 -4.54
CA PRO A 52 -5.20 1.66 -5.43
C PRO A 52 -6.15 2.81 -5.07
N LYS A 53 -6.18 3.21 -3.79
CA LYS A 53 -6.99 4.33 -3.29
C LYS A 53 -6.20 5.64 -3.13
N SER A 54 -5.03 5.77 -3.75
CA SER A 54 -4.13 6.91 -3.53
C SER A 54 -4.79 8.26 -3.81
N ALA A 55 -5.62 8.38 -4.85
CA ALA A 55 -6.33 9.62 -5.17
C ALA A 55 -7.31 10.05 -4.06
N ALA A 56 -8.13 9.13 -3.55
CA ALA A 56 -9.04 9.42 -2.44
C ALA A 56 -8.29 9.81 -1.15
N LEU A 57 -7.19 9.10 -0.86
CA LEU A 57 -6.36 9.37 0.32
C LEU A 57 -5.61 10.71 0.21
N LEU A 58 -5.22 11.10 -1.01
CA LEU A 58 -4.62 12.40 -1.28
C LEU A 58 -5.65 13.52 -1.15
N ALA A 59 -6.86 13.35 -1.69
CA ALA A 59 -7.95 14.32 -1.52
C ALA A 59 -8.26 14.58 -0.04
N SER A 60 -8.40 13.50 0.75
CA SER A 60 -8.58 13.59 2.20
C SER A 60 -7.46 14.40 2.88
N ARG A 61 -6.20 14.16 2.49
CA ARG A 61 -5.04 14.90 3.01
C ARG A 61 -5.07 16.39 2.66
N HIS A 62 -5.61 16.74 1.51
CA HIS A 62 -5.74 18.13 1.06
C HIS A 62 -7.01 18.81 1.58
N GLY A 63 -7.75 18.17 2.49
CA GLY A 63 -8.89 18.77 3.17
C GLY A 63 -10.22 18.64 2.41
N ALA A 64 -10.31 17.73 1.44
CA ALA A 64 -11.60 17.35 0.88
C ALA A 64 -12.52 16.81 1.98
N SER A 65 -13.82 17.04 1.83
CA SER A 65 -14.84 16.50 2.71
C SER A 65 -14.92 14.98 2.65
N ASP A 66 -15.49 14.36 3.70
CA ASP A 66 -15.69 12.90 3.72
C ASP A 66 -16.57 12.41 2.56
N GLU A 67 -17.54 13.23 2.13
CA GLU A 67 -18.40 12.94 0.97
C GLU A 67 -17.58 12.93 -0.34
N GLU A 68 -16.77 13.94 -0.59
CA GLU A 68 -15.89 13.98 -1.77
C GLU A 68 -14.88 12.82 -1.77
N VAL A 69 -14.30 12.50 -0.62
CA VAL A 69 -13.38 11.35 -0.47
C VAL A 69 -14.10 10.04 -0.77
N PHE A 70 -15.35 9.90 -0.33
CA PHE A 70 -16.18 8.73 -0.59
C PHE A 70 -16.49 8.60 -2.09
N GLU A 71 -16.91 9.68 -2.75
CA GLU A 71 -17.20 9.70 -4.19
C GLU A 71 -15.97 9.29 -5.01
N ILE A 72 -14.78 9.82 -4.68
CA ILE A 72 -13.54 9.42 -5.36
C ILE A 72 -13.24 7.93 -5.12
N ALA A 73 -13.43 7.44 -3.89
CA ALA A 73 -13.20 6.03 -3.57
C ALA A 73 -14.20 5.11 -4.29
N LEU A 74 -15.44 5.55 -4.46
CA LEU A 74 -16.50 4.84 -5.19
C LEU A 74 -16.17 4.78 -6.67
N GLU A 75 -15.79 5.90 -7.29
CA GLU A 75 -15.39 5.97 -8.69
C GLU A 75 -14.23 5.01 -8.98
N ILE A 76 -13.19 5.00 -8.13
CA ILE A 76 -12.08 4.06 -8.24
C ILE A 76 -12.58 2.61 -8.20
N ALA A 77 -13.48 2.28 -7.28
CA ALA A 77 -14.00 0.92 -7.12
C ALA A 77 -14.84 0.46 -8.32
N LEU A 78 -15.55 1.39 -8.97
CA LEU A 78 -16.40 1.10 -10.13
C LEU A 78 -15.62 1.04 -11.44
N THR A 79 -14.56 1.84 -11.59
CA THR A 79 -13.86 2.00 -12.88
C THR A 79 -12.53 1.28 -12.95
N THR A 80 -11.88 1.00 -11.82
CA THR A 80 -10.58 0.31 -11.82
C THR A 80 -10.80 -1.21 -11.83
N PRO A 81 -10.35 -1.93 -12.88
CA PRO A 81 -10.47 -3.37 -12.91
C PRO A 81 -9.72 -4.00 -11.73
N GLY A 82 -10.40 -4.90 -11.02
CA GLY A 82 -9.78 -5.70 -9.98
C GLY A 82 -8.74 -6.68 -10.54
N ARG A 83 -8.04 -7.39 -9.64
CA ARG A 83 -7.15 -8.47 -10.05
C ARG A 83 -7.98 -9.57 -10.72
N ALA A 84 -7.68 -9.86 -11.98
CA ALA A 84 -8.28 -10.99 -12.68
C ALA A 84 -8.02 -12.29 -11.90
N LEU A 85 -9.11 -13.00 -11.59
CA LEU A 85 -9.03 -14.37 -11.08
C LEU A 85 -8.92 -15.30 -12.29
N ALA A 86 -7.99 -16.25 -12.24
CA ALA A 86 -7.69 -17.14 -13.37
C ALA A 86 -8.89 -18.01 -13.77
N ALA A 87 -9.85 -18.22 -12.87
CA ALA A 87 -11.16 -18.79 -13.12
C ALA A 87 -12.09 -18.45 -11.95
N CYS A 88 -13.39 -18.28 -12.23
CA CYS A 88 -14.41 -18.37 -11.20
C CYS A 88 -14.44 -19.83 -10.72
N PRO A 89 -14.33 -20.13 -9.41
CA PRO A 89 -14.39 -21.51 -8.91
C PRO A 89 -15.81 -22.11 -8.90
N PHE A 90 -16.77 -21.43 -9.55
CA PHE A 90 -18.17 -21.81 -9.69
C PHE A 90 -18.54 -21.76 -11.17
#